data_AF-A0A2H0WDI1-F1
#
_entry.id   AF-A0A2H0WDI1-F1
#
_cell.length_a   1.000
_cell.length_b   1.000
_cell.length_c   1.000
_cell.angle_alpha   90.00
_cell.angle_beta   90.00
_cell.angle_gamma   90.00
#
_symmetry.space_group_name_H-M   'P 1'
#
loop_
_entity.id
_entity.type
_entity.pdbx_description
1 polymer ?
#
loop_
_entity_poly.entity_id
_entity_poly.type
_entity_poly.pdbx_seq_one_letter_code
_entity_poly.pdbx_strand_id
1 'polypeptide(L)'
;MKILLFCLGFIFLSACASSSPDLDRPIAVAVKNIRCPQPQIESELFNVLYAALADQKKIPSLRNINQSFHFVLVNESISEQQRVAVENLIQEFYSIFLGSETSDPQRLLGIVAAAEVGVQTSPEEVEIQLKLRKFKSKWDELNLFEKGSCPQDESSTRSETLSVRPPYLNTNLMVYGARKTLGTAYQSCQAIEKVELTSDVPPVEGIDIVGTHPDGIGSRRVIGDLPQLLSTDYYLQGFQPSSVCLDIRKSPMIYDYGGKPSATSMSTSPLNFFKDAGDGTSVLGIDCSGYVFSAIASAGLNLDPKKNMKAIFVQGIGSRAYLDPENNGMSCLRKVEMGVSGTLKPGDIAAVPGHVFMIDQVGLDPLGINSVQKEKDCDHLTSDQFDFVIAQSSPTKGGIGINRSAAKDYLPESLKMKVGFETTARELCHAKWQNKDLFLRVDNFQISRHQMSGACLASKPIALVGEGCVSSCSF
;
A
#
# COMPACT_ATOMS: atom_id res chain seq x y z
N MET A 1 -70.52 -38.90 -3.04
CA MET A 1 -69.65 -38.80 -1.86
C MET A 1 -68.22 -38.81 -2.37
N LYS A 2 -67.57 -37.64 -2.41
CA LYS A 2 -66.24 -37.41 -2.99
C LYS A 2 -65.20 -37.56 -1.88
N ILE A 3 -64.20 -38.42 -2.07
CA ILE A 3 -62.98 -38.44 -1.25
C ILE A 3 -61.83 -38.15 -2.20
N LEU A 4 -61.36 -36.90 -2.15
CA LEU A 4 -60.20 -36.39 -2.86
C LEU A 4 -59.01 -36.56 -1.90
N LEU A 5 -58.12 -37.51 -2.18
CA LEU A 5 -56.91 -37.74 -1.38
C LEU A 5 -55.81 -36.80 -1.91
N PHE A 6 -55.60 -35.67 -1.23
CA PHE A 6 -54.50 -34.73 -1.50
C PHE A 6 -53.25 -35.24 -0.78
N CYS A 7 -52.36 -35.93 -1.49
CA CYS A 7 -51.00 -36.18 -0.99
C CYS A 7 -50.19 -34.88 -1.06
N LEU A 8 -50.08 -34.19 0.08
CA LEU A 8 -49.06 -33.16 0.31
C LEU A 8 -47.67 -33.81 0.24
N GLY A 9 -47.03 -33.73 -0.92
CA GLY A 9 -45.59 -33.92 -1.04
C GLY A 9 -44.88 -32.71 -0.44
N PHE A 10 -44.44 -32.82 0.81
CA PHE A 10 -43.45 -31.91 1.39
C PHE A 10 -42.13 -32.10 0.63
N ILE A 11 -41.93 -31.30 -0.42
CA ILE A 11 -40.60 -31.08 -0.99
C ILE A 11 -39.82 -30.35 0.08
N PHE A 12 -38.99 -31.07 0.83
CA PHE A 12 -37.89 -30.50 1.61
C PHE A 12 -36.95 -29.82 0.61
N LEU A 13 -37.24 -28.57 0.26
CA LEU A 13 -36.26 -27.63 -0.25
C LEU A 13 -35.28 -27.43 0.91
N SER A 14 -34.30 -28.33 1.02
CA SER A 14 -33.08 -28.02 1.74
C SER A 14 -32.56 -26.75 1.11
N ALA A 15 -32.70 -25.64 1.84
CA ALA A 15 -32.09 -24.38 1.47
C ALA A 15 -30.58 -24.66 1.46
N CYS A 16 -30.04 -25.01 0.29
CA CYS A 16 -28.62 -25.03 0.08
C CYS A 16 -28.14 -23.64 0.45
N ALA A 17 -27.55 -23.53 1.64
CA ALA A 17 -26.84 -22.34 2.05
C ALA A 17 -25.85 -22.09 0.91
N SER A 18 -26.04 -21.00 0.18
CA SER A 18 -25.16 -20.66 -0.93
C SER A 18 -23.79 -20.38 -0.31
N SER A 19 -22.94 -21.41 -0.25
CA SER A 19 -21.52 -21.24 -0.10
C SER A 19 -21.11 -20.28 -1.21
N SER A 20 -20.38 -19.21 -0.85
CA SER A 20 -19.81 -18.36 -1.88
C SER A 20 -18.74 -19.21 -2.57
N PRO A 21 -18.94 -19.62 -3.84
CA PRO A 21 -18.00 -20.52 -4.52
C PRO A 21 -16.58 -19.94 -4.59
N ASP A 22 -16.42 -18.64 -4.33
CA ASP A 22 -15.15 -17.93 -4.32
C ASP A 22 -14.27 -18.20 -3.09
N LEU A 23 -14.81 -18.79 -2.02
CA LEU A 23 -14.04 -19.10 -0.79
C LEU A 23 -13.45 -20.51 -0.76
N ASP A 24 -14.01 -21.44 -1.53
CA ASP A 24 -13.62 -22.86 -1.46
C ASP A 24 -12.13 -23.05 -1.77
N ARG A 25 -11.62 -22.34 -2.77
CA ARG A 25 -10.20 -22.45 -3.18
C ARG A 25 -9.24 -21.86 -2.14
N PRO A 26 -9.37 -20.60 -1.68
CA PRO A 26 -8.52 -20.06 -0.61
C PRO A 26 -8.54 -20.91 0.67
N ILE A 27 -9.70 -21.43 1.05
CA ILE A 27 -9.84 -22.31 2.23
C ILE A 27 -9.11 -23.62 2.01
N ALA A 28 -9.26 -24.26 0.84
CA ALA A 28 -8.53 -25.49 0.52
C ALA A 28 -7.00 -25.29 0.56
N VAL A 29 -6.51 -24.14 0.07
CA VAL A 29 -5.08 -23.79 0.15
C VAL A 29 -4.64 -23.60 1.59
N ALA A 30 -5.39 -22.84 2.39
CA ALA A 30 -5.10 -22.66 3.81
C ALA A 30 -5.08 -24.00 4.56
N VAL A 31 -6.06 -24.87 4.30
CA VAL A 31 -6.17 -26.19 4.92
C VAL A 31 -4.98 -27.08 4.56
N LYS A 32 -4.60 -27.13 3.29
CA LYS A 32 -3.42 -27.87 2.82
C LYS A 32 -2.14 -27.40 3.53
N ASN A 33 -2.08 -26.12 3.90
CA ASN A 33 -0.94 -25.49 4.56
C ASN A 33 -1.03 -25.47 6.11
N ILE A 34 -2.04 -26.09 6.74
CA ILE A 34 -2.12 -26.19 8.22
C ILE A 34 -0.90 -26.88 8.81
N ARG A 35 -0.26 -27.78 8.04
CA ARG A 35 0.96 -28.50 8.42
C ARG A 35 2.24 -27.74 8.11
N CYS A 36 2.14 -26.46 7.72
CA CYS A 36 3.31 -25.64 7.47
C CYS A 36 3.70 -24.74 8.64
N PRO A 37 5.03 -24.55 8.85
CA PRO A 37 5.50 -23.69 9.92
C PRO A 37 5.05 -22.25 9.66
N GLN A 38 4.82 -21.52 10.75
CA GLN A 38 4.65 -20.07 10.68
C GLN A 38 5.86 -19.42 9.98
N PRO A 39 5.67 -18.37 9.16
CA PRO A 39 4.45 -17.55 9.00
C PRO A 39 3.47 -18.03 7.91
N GLN A 40 3.66 -19.20 7.30
CA GLN A 40 2.94 -19.57 6.07
C GLN A 40 1.42 -19.68 6.29
N ILE A 41 0.98 -20.41 7.33
CA ILE A 41 -0.45 -20.58 7.57
C ILE A 41 -1.16 -19.27 7.98
N GLU A 42 -0.52 -18.39 8.75
CA GLU A 42 -1.08 -17.09 9.08
C GLU A 42 -1.38 -16.28 7.81
N SER A 43 -0.43 -16.24 6.88
CA SER A 43 -0.61 -15.57 5.59
C SER A 43 -1.73 -16.18 4.73
N GLU A 44 -1.93 -17.50 4.80
CA GLU A 44 -3.04 -18.17 4.10
C GLU A 44 -4.40 -17.88 4.74
N LEU A 45 -4.49 -17.77 6.07
CA LEU A 45 -5.73 -17.37 6.74
C LEU A 45 -6.12 -15.92 6.37
N PHE A 46 -5.14 -15.03 6.23
CA PHE A 46 -5.34 -13.69 5.67
C PHE A 46 -5.86 -13.74 4.22
N ASN A 47 -5.30 -14.61 3.36
CA ASN A 47 -5.74 -14.77 1.97
C ASN A 47 -7.24 -15.13 1.87
N VAL A 48 -7.78 -15.92 2.80
CA VAL A 48 -9.21 -16.21 2.85
C VAL A 48 -10.02 -14.95 3.14
N LEU A 49 -9.61 -14.10 4.08
CA LEU A 49 -10.30 -12.82 4.34
C LEU A 49 -10.22 -11.89 3.14
N TYR A 50 -9.06 -11.80 2.47
CA TYR A 50 -8.95 -10.99 1.25
C TYR A 50 -9.91 -11.48 0.18
N ALA A 51 -10.00 -12.79 -0.06
CA ALA A 51 -10.95 -13.34 -1.02
C ALA A 51 -12.40 -13.07 -0.62
N ALA A 52 -12.68 -13.04 0.68
CA ALA A 52 -14.00 -12.73 1.20
C ALA A 52 -14.36 -11.24 1.16
N LEU A 53 -13.39 -10.33 1.09
CA LEU A 53 -13.63 -8.89 1.23
C LEU A 53 -13.39 -8.09 -0.06
N ALA A 54 -12.39 -8.46 -0.88
CA ALA A 54 -11.91 -7.64 -2.00
C ALA A 54 -12.96 -7.37 -3.09
N ASP A 55 -13.94 -8.26 -3.27
CA ASP A 55 -14.98 -8.12 -4.30
C ASP A 55 -16.41 -8.27 -3.72
N GLN A 56 -16.57 -8.28 -2.39
CA GLN A 56 -17.86 -8.54 -1.76
C GLN A 56 -18.54 -7.28 -1.22
N LYS A 57 -19.86 -7.23 -1.41
CA LYS A 57 -20.73 -6.19 -0.84
C LYS A 57 -21.06 -6.43 0.64
N LYS A 58 -20.64 -7.55 1.21
CA LYS A 58 -21.01 -7.97 2.57
C LYS A 58 -19.84 -8.67 3.24
N ILE A 59 -19.66 -8.38 4.52
CA ILE A 59 -18.71 -9.09 5.38
C ILE A 59 -19.23 -10.52 5.60
N PRO A 60 -18.41 -11.57 5.39
CA PRO A 60 -18.81 -12.94 5.67
C PRO A 60 -19.10 -13.13 7.16
N SER A 61 -20.10 -13.96 7.50
CA SER A 61 -20.32 -14.32 8.90
C SER A 61 -19.24 -15.31 9.37
N LEU A 62 -18.86 -15.23 10.65
CA LEU A 62 -17.94 -16.19 11.26
C LEU A 62 -18.44 -17.64 11.11
N ARG A 63 -19.77 -17.83 11.22
CA ARG A 63 -20.42 -19.13 11.00
C ARG A 63 -20.16 -19.67 9.60
N ASN A 64 -20.29 -18.83 8.56
CA ASN A 64 -20.10 -19.26 7.18
C ASN A 64 -18.65 -19.66 6.91
N ILE A 65 -17.68 -18.90 7.43
CA ILE A 65 -16.26 -19.24 7.31
C ILE A 65 -15.99 -20.57 8.02
N ASN A 66 -16.41 -20.71 9.27
CA ASN A 66 -16.17 -21.93 10.06
C ASN A 66 -16.80 -23.17 9.42
N GLN A 67 -18.03 -23.07 8.89
CA GLN A 67 -18.68 -24.17 8.18
C GLN A 67 -17.90 -24.61 6.93
N SER A 68 -17.34 -23.64 6.21
CA SER A 68 -16.55 -23.91 5.00
C SER A 68 -15.22 -24.59 5.36
N PHE A 69 -14.53 -24.12 6.41
CA PHE A 69 -13.32 -24.79 6.92
C PHE A 69 -13.61 -26.21 7.43
N HIS A 70 -14.67 -26.38 8.21
CA HIS A 70 -15.08 -27.70 8.72
C HIS A 70 -15.27 -28.70 7.57
N PHE A 71 -15.99 -28.29 6.52
CA PHE A 71 -16.23 -29.15 5.35
C PHE A 71 -14.93 -29.61 4.68
N VAL A 72 -13.95 -28.71 4.52
CA VAL A 72 -12.65 -29.06 3.92
C VAL A 72 -11.82 -29.92 4.88
N LEU A 73 -11.78 -29.58 6.17
CA LEU A 73 -11.01 -30.29 7.19
C LEU A 73 -11.49 -31.72 7.43
N VAL A 74 -12.79 -32.01 7.26
CA VAL A 74 -13.31 -33.38 7.38
C VAL A 74 -12.72 -34.33 6.34
N ASN A 75 -12.26 -33.81 5.20
CA ASN A 75 -11.63 -34.60 4.15
C ASN A 75 -10.11 -34.74 4.30
N GLU A 76 -9.50 -34.09 5.30
CA GLU A 76 -8.07 -34.17 5.55
C GLU A 76 -7.70 -35.37 6.43
N SER A 77 -6.49 -35.92 6.21
CA SER A 77 -5.96 -37.05 6.97
C SER A 77 -5.38 -36.62 8.34
N ILE A 78 -6.18 -35.95 9.17
CA ILE A 78 -5.83 -35.53 10.55
C ILE A 78 -6.74 -36.22 11.58
N SER A 79 -6.26 -36.36 12.82
CA SER A 79 -7.09 -36.95 13.88
C SER A 79 -8.25 -36.02 14.26
N GLU A 80 -9.33 -36.57 14.81
CA GLU A 80 -10.48 -35.76 15.25
C GLU A 80 -10.07 -34.69 16.27
N GLN A 81 -9.20 -35.06 17.22
CA GLN A 81 -8.72 -34.11 18.22
C GLN A 81 -7.92 -32.95 17.58
N GLN A 82 -7.07 -33.26 16.59
CA GLN A 82 -6.33 -32.24 15.84
C GLN A 82 -7.27 -31.34 15.04
N ARG A 83 -8.27 -31.92 14.37
CA ARG A 83 -9.28 -31.18 13.61
C ARG A 83 -10.02 -30.18 14.48
N VAL A 84 -10.56 -30.62 15.62
CA VAL A 84 -11.25 -29.73 16.57
C VAL A 84 -10.33 -28.62 17.08
N ALA A 85 -9.07 -28.94 17.39
CA ALA A 85 -8.11 -27.94 17.83
C ALA A 85 -7.83 -26.88 16.75
N VAL A 86 -7.65 -27.31 15.50
CA VAL A 86 -7.46 -26.42 14.35
C VAL A 86 -8.69 -25.56 14.09
N GLU A 87 -9.90 -26.14 14.10
CA GLU A 87 -11.15 -25.41 13.92
C GLU A 87 -11.32 -24.30 14.97
N ASN A 88 -10.98 -24.59 16.24
CA ASN A 88 -11.03 -23.61 17.31
C ASN A 88 -10.06 -22.44 17.08
N LEU A 89 -8.84 -22.73 16.62
CA LEU A 89 -7.86 -21.67 16.31
C LEU A 89 -8.27 -20.84 15.09
N ILE A 90 -8.80 -21.48 14.06
CA ILE A 90 -9.33 -20.79 12.88
C ILE A 90 -10.49 -19.86 13.28
N GLN A 91 -11.40 -20.35 14.12
CA GLN A 91 -12.47 -19.53 14.68
C GLN A 91 -11.92 -18.35 15.49
N GLU A 92 -10.90 -18.58 16.33
CA GLU A 92 -10.24 -17.53 17.10
C GLU A 92 -9.65 -16.47 16.17
N PHE A 93 -8.90 -16.87 15.14
CA PHE A 93 -8.31 -15.95 14.16
C PHE A 93 -9.37 -15.06 13.50
N TYR A 94 -10.42 -15.64 12.93
CA TYR A 94 -11.46 -14.84 12.25
C TYR A 94 -12.28 -14.01 13.22
N SER A 95 -12.41 -14.40 14.48
CA SER A 95 -13.08 -13.58 15.50
C SER A 95 -12.34 -12.27 15.81
N ILE A 96 -11.01 -12.21 15.57
CA ILE A 96 -10.21 -10.98 15.74
C ILE A 96 -10.73 -9.88 14.80
N PHE A 97 -11.13 -10.25 13.57
CA PHE A 97 -11.51 -9.30 12.52
C PHE A 97 -13.02 -9.14 12.39
N LEU A 98 -13.75 -10.26 12.36
CA LEU A 98 -15.20 -10.26 12.19
C LEU A 98 -15.97 -9.83 13.45
N GLY A 99 -15.27 -9.64 14.57
CA GLY A 99 -15.80 -9.01 15.77
C GLY A 99 -15.63 -7.49 15.80
N SER A 100 -15.01 -6.88 14.79
CA SER A 100 -14.89 -5.42 14.69
C SER A 100 -16.25 -4.75 14.49
N GLU A 101 -16.38 -3.50 14.92
CA GLU A 101 -17.65 -2.75 14.84
C GLU A 101 -18.00 -2.28 13.42
N THR A 102 -17.11 -2.49 12.44
CA THR A 102 -17.35 -2.03 11.08
C THR A 102 -18.28 -2.97 10.31
N SER A 103 -19.30 -2.38 9.68
CA SER A 103 -20.16 -3.05 8.71
C SER A 103 -19.70 -2.87 7.26
N ASP A 104 -18.61 -2.11 7.05
CA ASP A 104 -18.05 -1.79 5.75
C ASP A 104 -16.95 -2.80 5.37
N PRO A 105 -17.16 -3.63 4.33
CA PRO A 105 -16.15 -4.58 3.85
C PRO A 105 -14.82 -3.93 3.49
N GLN A 106 -14.82 -2.70 2.95
CA GLN A 106 -13.60 -2.02 2.50
C GLN A 106 -12.76 -1.56 3.69
N ARG A 107 -13.40 -0.97 4.71
CA ARG A 107 -12.73 -0.65 5.97
C ARG A 107 -12.17 -1.91 6.63
N LEU A 108 -12.92 -3.01 6.67
CA LEU A 108 -12.43 -4.27 7.21
C LEU A 108 -11.24 -4.81 6.41
N LEU A 109 -11.27 -4.72 5.08
CA LEU A 109 -10.15 -5.11 4.22
C LEU A 109 -8.87 -4.32 4.56
N GLY A 110 -9.00 -3.01 4.77
CA GLY A 110 -7.90 -2.16 5.22
C GLY A 110 -7.32 -2.61 6.56
N ILE A 111 -8.18 -2.92 7.55
CA ILE A 111 -7.77 -3.44 8.87
C ILE A 111 -7.03 -4.78 8.74
N VAL A 112 -7.56 -5.70 7.92
CA VAL A 112 -6.94 -7.02 7.69
C VAL A 112 -5.57 -6.86 7.02
N ALA A 113 -5.46 -6.01 6.00
CA ALA A 113 -4.20 -5.74 5.32
C ALA A 113 -3.18 -5.06 6.25
N ALA A 114 -3.61 -4.07 7.04
CA ALA A 114 -2.79 -3.38 8.03
C ALA A 114 -2.25 -4.38 9.07
N ALA A 115 -3.11 -5.31 9.50
CA ALA A 115 -2.76 -6.34 10.46
C ALA A 115 -1.72 -7.33 9.92
N GLU A 116 -1.87 -7.80 8.68
CA GLU A 116 -0.86 -8.69 8.07
C GLU A 116 0.48 -7.97 7.89
N VAL A 117 0.48 -6.69 7.53
CA VAL A 117 1.72 -5.88 7.43
C VAL A 117 2.35 -5.68 8.81
N GLY A 118 1.56 -5.54 9.87
CA GLY A 118 2.05 -5.29 11.24
C GLY A 118 1.89 -3.83 11.68
N VAL A 119 1.01 -3.07 11.04
CA VAL A 119 0.73 -1.66 11.33
C VAL A 119 0.09 -1.54 12.72
N GLN A 120 0.51 -0.52 13.48
CA GLN A 120 0.17 -0.25 14.88
C GLN A 120 -0.01 1.26 15.13
N THR A 121 -0.67 1.96 14.21
CA THR A 121 -0.85 3.41 14.24
C THR A 121 -2.09 3.87 15.00
N SER A 122 -2.97 2.93 15.35
CA SER A 122 -4.17 3.18 16.17
C SER A 122 -4.28 2.20 17.36
N PRO A 123 -5.05 2.54 18.41
CA PRO A 123 -5.30 1.61 19.52
C PRO A 123 -5.94 0.28 19.08
N GLU A 124 -6.86 0.33 18.11
CA GLU A 124 -7.51 -0.85 17.53
C GLU A 124 -6.48 -1.77 16.85
N GLU A 125 -5.58 -1.19 16.04
CA GLU A 125 -4.50 -1.93 15.38
C GLU A 125 -3.54 -2.58 16.39
N VAL A 126 -3.17 -1.86 17.46
CA VAL A 126 -2.35 -2.41 18.55
C VAL A 126 -3.04 -3.60 19.24
N GLU A 127 -4.34 -3.50 19.51
CA GLU A 127 -5.12 -4.59 20.10
C GLU A 127 -5.17 -5.81 19.17
N ILE A 128 -5.40 -5.61 17.87
CA ILE A 128 -5.40 -6.67 16.87
C ILE A 128 -4.02 -7.37 16.84
N GLN A 129 -2.91 -6.62 16.81
CA GLN A 129 -1.57 -7.20 16.86
C GLN A 129 -1.29 -7.98 18.15
N LEU A 130 -1.85 -7.56 19.28
CA LEU A 130 -1.77 -8.31 20.54
C LEU A 130 -2.54 -9.63 20.45
N LYS A 131 -3.74 -9.63 19.87
CA LYS A 131 -4.55 -10.85 19.67
C LYS A 131 -3.88 -11.80 18.69
N LEU A 132 -3.32 -11.31 17.58
CA LEU A 132 -2.58 -12.11 16.61
C LEU A 132 -1.34 -12.78 17.21
N ARG A 133 -0.58 -12.05 18.05
CA ARG A 133 0.54 -12.65 18.80
C ARG A 133 0.12 -13.79 19.72
N LYS A 134 -1.02 -13.65 20.41
CA LYS A 134 -1.58 -14.72 21.26
C LYS A 134 -2.03 -15.92 20.43
N PHE A 135 -2.74 -15.67 19.32
CA PHE A 135 -3.13 -16.71 18.37
C PHE A 135 -1.92 -17.49 17.87
N LYS A 136 -0.84 -16.79 17.49
CA LYS A 136 0.39 -17.40 17.01
C LYS A 136 1.04 -18.31 18.05
N SER A 137 1.13 -17.88 19.31
CA SER A 137 1.65 -18.70 20.41
C SER A 137 0.87 -20.01 20.55
N LYS A 138 -0.48 -19.94 20.55
CA LYS A 138 -1.34 -21.12 20.64
C LYS A 138 -1.19 -22.05 19.43
N TRP A 139 -1.03 -21.47 18.23
CA TRP A 139 -0.79 -22.24 17.02
C TRP A 139 0.51 -23.04 17.09
N ASP A 140 1.60 -22.41 17.55
CA ASP A 140 2.90 -23.05 17.72
C ASP A 140 2.85 -24.16 18.79
N GLU A 141 2.03 -24.01 19.84
CA GLU A 141 1.83 -24.99 20.90
C GLU A 141 1.08 -26.26 20.45
N LEU A 142 0.22 -26.20 19.41
CA LEU A 142 -0.52 -27.38 18.96
C LEU A 142 0.40 -28.50 18.45
N ASN A 143 1.66 -28.18 18.13
CA ASN A 143 2.68 -29.14 17.69
C ASN A 143 2.14 -30.15 16.65
N LEU A 144 1.28 -29.68 15.74
CA LEU A 144 0.68 -30.48 14.66
C LEU A 144 1.76 -30.97 13.66
N PHE A 145 2.97 -30.45 13.81
CA PHE A 145 4.10 -30.65 12.95
C PHE A 145 4.99 -31.78 13.47
N GLU A 146 4.66 -33.03 13.14
CA GLU A 146 5.76 -33.89 12.73
C GLU A 146 6.38 -33.23 11.48
N LYS A 147 7.71 -33.28 11.32
CA LYS A 147 8.46 -32.65 10.21
C LYS A 147 8.09 -33.23 8.82
N GLY A 148 6.81 -33.24 8.46
CA GLY A 148 6.31 -33.52 7.14
C GLY A 148 6.73 -32.39 6.21
N SER A 149 7.05 -32.74 4.98
CA SER A 149 7.34 -31.77 3.93
C SER A 149 6.11 -30.89 3.71
N CYS A 150 6.20 -29.61 4.05
CA CYS A 150 5.37 -28.61 3.39
C CYS A 150 5.44 -28.84 1.90
N PRO A 151 4.33 -28.63 1.16
CA PRO A 151 4.43 -28.40 -0.27
C PRO A 151 5.49 -27.33 -0.44
N GLN A 152 6.68 -27.72 -0.91
CA GLN A 152 7.66 -26.75 -1.35
C GLN A 152 6.91 -26.01 -2.43
N ASP A 153 6.73 -24.70 -2.26
CA ASP A 153 6.26 -23.87 -3.35
C ASP A 153 7.13 -24.27 -4.54
N GLU A 154 6.53 -24.87 -5.58
CA GLU A 154 7.27 -25.28 -6.78
C GLU A 154 7.91 -24.05 -7.46
N SER A 155 7.57 -22.84 -6.98
CA SER A 155 8.23 -21.58 -7.30
C SER A 155 9.64 -21.41 -6.69
N SER A 156 10.00 -22.14 -5.62
CA SER A 156 11.26 -21.95 -4.87
C SER A 156 12.46 -22.74 -5.44
N THR A 157 12.21 -23.82 -6.20
CA THR A 157 13.30 -24.69 -6.70
C THR A 157 13.81 -24.32 -8.10
N ARG A 158 13.27 -23.27 -8.72
CA ARG A 158 14.03 -22.60 -9.80
C ARG A 158 15.15 -21.84 -9.12
N SER A 159 16.33 -22.45 -9.11
CA SER A 159 17.60 -21.74 -9.06
C SER A 159 17.66 -20.84 -10.31
N GLU A 160 16.89 -19.75 -10.28
CA GLU A 160 17.02 -18.64 -11.20
C GLU A 160 18.40 -18.08 -10.91
N THR A 161 19.34 -18.39 -11.79
CA THR A 161 20.31 -17.39 -12.22
C THR A 161 19.53 -16.12 -12.53
N LEU A 162 19.34 -15.28 -11.51
CA LEU A 162 18.88 -13.89 -11.53
C LEU A 162 19.93 -13.08 -12.33
N SER A 163 20.03 -13.39 -13.62
CA SER A 163 20.96 -12.80 -14.59
C SER A 163 20.19 -11.98 -15.62
N VAL A 164 18.98 -11.54 -15.30
CA VAL A 164 18.36 -10.41 -15.96
C VAL A 164 18.33 -9.30 -14.93
N ARG A 165 19.50 -8.69 -14.67
CA ARG A 165 19.50 -7.35 -14.10
C ARG A 165 18.79 -6.47 -15.12
N PRO A 166 17.64 -5.87 -14.78
CA PRO A 166 17.00 -4.93 -15.67
C PRO A 166 18.00 -3.83 -16.05
N PRO A 167 17.90 -3.21 -17.23
CA PRO A 167 18.82 -2.17 -17.72
C PRO A 167 18.92 -0.90 -16.84
N TYR A 168 18.25 -0.84 -15.69
CA TYR A 168 18.18 0.30 -14.76
C TYR A 168 19.35 0.38 -13.76
N LEU A 169 20.54 -0.10 -14.14
CA LEU A 169 21.69 -0.26 -13.23
C LEU A 169 22.16 1.02 -12.53
N ASN A 170 21.71 2.20 -12.97
CA ASN A 170 22.16 3.49 -12.44
C ASN A 170 21.08 4.27 -11.67
N THR A 171 19.81 3.82 -11.68
CA THR A 171 18.71 4.55 -11.02
C THR A 171 18.39 3.88 -9.68
N ASN A 172 18.19 4.69 -8.63
CA ASN A 172 17.73 4.20 -7.33
C ASN A 172 16.36 3.49 -7.51
N LEU A 173 16.21 2.26 -7.02
CA LEU A 173 14.99 1.46 -7.23
C LEU A 173 13.71 2.14 -6.69
N MET A 174 13.80 2.95 -5.63
CA MET A 174 12.67 3.74 -5.14
C MET A 174 12.24 4.78 -6.17
N VAL A 175 13.20 5.49 -6.77
CA VAL A 175 12.96 6.50 -7.81
C VAL A 175 12.42 5.83 -9.07
N TYR A 176 12.99 4.69 -9.46
CA TYR A 176 12.48 3.87 -10.55
C TYR A 176 11.01 3.50 -10.33
N GLY A 177 10.66 2.96 -9.16
CA GLY A 177 9.28 2.64 -8.81
C GLY A 177 8.34 3.85 -8.83
N ALA A 178 8.80 4.98 -8.28
CA ALA A 178 8.05 6.24 -8.24
C ALA A 178 7.72 6.74 -9.66
N ARG A 179 8.70 6.72 -10.57
CA ARG A 179 8.55 7.14 -11.97
C ARG A 179 7.79 6.13 -12.81
N LYS A 180 8.01 4.82 -12.61
CA LYS A 180 7.23 3.74 -13.22
C LYS A 180 5.75 3.87 -12.87
N THR A 181 5.45 4.15 -11.61
CA THR A 181 4.08 4.35 -11.13
C THR A 181 3.46 5.60 -11.77
N LEU A 182 4.17 6.72 -11.79
CA LEU A 182 3.74 7.96 -12.46
C LEU A 182 3.46 7.72 -13.95
N GLY A 183 4.44 7.20 -14.69
CA GLY A 183 4.31 6.95 -16.13
C GLY A 183 3.20 5.95 -16.44
N THR A 184 3.02 4.92 -15.61
CA THR A 184 1.93 3.96 -15.79
C THR A 184 0.58 4.63 -15.56
N ALA A 185 0.40 5.40 -14.49
CA ALA A 185 -0.86 6.09 -14.23
C ALA A 185 -1.26 7.03 -15.38
N TYR A 186 -0.29 7.74 -15.96
CA TYR A 186 -0.51 8.60 -17.13
C TYR A 186 -0.40 7.90 -18.49
N GLN A 187 -0.08 6.61 -18.51
CA GLN A 187 0.19 5.84 -19.74
C GLN A 187 1.14 6.57 -20.71
N SER A 188 2.23 7.15 -20.20
CA SER A 188 3.11 8.05 -20.97
C SER A 188 4.53 8.14 -20.43
N CYS A 189 5.54 8.00 -21.31
CA CYS A 189 6.93 8.37 -20.97
C CYS A 189 7.09 9.89 -20.80
N GLN A 190 6.32 10.69 -21.54
CA GLN A 190 6.38 12.15 -21.45
C GLN A 190 6.01 12.66 -20.06
N ALA A 191 5.13 11.93 -19.35
CA ALA A 191 4.78 12.28 -17.97
C ALA A 191 5.99 12.19 -17.02
N ILE A 192 6.92 11.28 -17.29
CA ILE A 192 8.17 11.12 -16.51
C ILE A 192 9.18 12.21 -16.89
N GLU A 193 9.26 12.54 -18.18
CA GLU A 193 10.22 13.50 -18.76
C GLU A 193 9.85 14.97 -18.48
N LYS A 194 8.59 15.25 -18.14
CA LYS A 194 8.17 16.59 -17.74
C LYS A 194 8.97 17.08 -16.54
N VAL A 195 9.30 18.36 -16.57
CA VAL A 195 9.90 19.05 -15.41
C VAL A 195 8.89 19.05 -14.26
N GLU A 196 9.42 19.15 -13.05
CA GLU A 196 8.61 19.27 -11.85
C GLU A 196 7.71 20.50 -11.87
N LEU A 197 6.55 20.38 -11.22
CA LEU A 197 5.62 21.48 -11.02
C LEU A 197 6.27 22.54 -10.11
N THR A 198 6.19 23.80 -10.55
CA THR A 198 6.60 24.99 -9.79
C THR A 198 5.37 25.82 -9.44
N SER A 199 5.55 26.92 -8.70
CA SER A 199 4.48 27.90 -8.43
C SER A 199 3.86 28.49 -9.70
N ASP A 200 4.62 28.59 -10.80
CA ASP A 200 4.15 29.15 -12.09
C ASP A 200 3.18 28.24 -12.86
N VAL A 201 3.17 26.94 -12.57
CA VAL A 201 2.22 26.02 -13.21
C VAL A 201 0.85 26.18 -12.56
N PRO A 202 -0.21 26.55 -13.31
CA PRO A 202 -1.54 26.73 -12.73
C PRO A 202 -2.10 25.41 -12.17
N PRO A 203 -3.00 25.47 -11.18
CA PRO A 203 -3.75 24.30 -10.72
C PRO A 203 -4.57 23.66 -11.85
N VAL A 204 -4.82 22.35 -11.75
CA VAL A 204 -5.81 21.68 -12.62
C VAL A 204 -7.22 22.15 -12.25
N GLU A 205 -8.08 22.26 -13.26
CA GLU A 205 -9.49 22.65 -13.13
C GLU A 205 -10.42 21.49 -13.54
N GLY A 206 -11.74 21.63 -13.35
CA GLY A 206 -12.71 20.59 -13.69
C GLY A 206 -12.85 19.46 -12.67
N ILE A 207 -12.22 19.57 -11.50
CA ILE A 207 -12.38 18.66 -10.36
C ILE A 207 -13.25 19.34 -9.29
N ASP A 208 -14.35 18.69 -8.91
CA ASP A 208 -15.30 19.18 -7.90
C ASP A 208 -15.13 18.45 -6.57
N ILE A 209 -15.28 19.18 -5.46
CA ILE A 209 -15.43 18.59 -4.12
C ILE A 209 -16.92 18.36 -3.85
N VAL A 210 -17.32 17.10 -3.74
CA VAL A 210 -18.74 16.70 -3.56
C VAL A 210 -19.10 16.37 -2.11
N GLY A 211 -18.13 16.46 -1.20
CA GLY A 211 -18.36 16.27 0.23
C GLY A 211 -17.08 15.85 0.96
N THR A 212 -17.28 15.22 2.11
CA THR A 212 -16.23 14.66 2.96
C THR A 212 -16.40 13.15 3.04
N HIS A 213 -15.30 12.41 3.15
CA HIS A 213 -15.31 10.98 3.40
C HIS A 213 -15.99 10.63 4.74
N PRO A 214 -16.50 9.40 4.91
CA PRO A 214 -17.25 9.01 6.13
C PRO A 214 -16.48 9.20 7.44
N ASP A 215 -15.15 9.23 7.39
CA ASP A 215 -14.28 9.51 8.54
C ASP A 215 -14.25 10.99 8.97
N GLY A 216 -14.81 11.89 8.15
CA GLY A 216 -14.87 13.32 8.41
C GLY A 216 -13.56 14.08 8.15
N ILE A 217 -12.53 13.44 7.58
CA ILE A 217 -11.19 14.03 7.44
C ILE A 217 -10.97 14.57 6.02
N GLY A 218 -11.05 13.70 5.01
CA GLY A 218 -10.68 14.05 3.65
C GLY A 218 -11.85 14.48 2.77
N SER A 219 -11.61 15.38 1.82
CA SER A 219 -12.60 15.72 0.79
C SER A 219 -12.76 14.59 -0.23
N ARG A 220 -14.01 14.31 -0.62
CA ARG A 220 -14.38 13.45 -1.75
C ARG A 220 -14.39 14.29 -3.03
N ARG A 221 -13.72 13.81 -4.08
CA ARG A 221 -13.61 14.52 -5.36
C ARG A 221 -14.23 13.77 -6.52
N VAL A 222 -14.78 14.50 -7.50
CA VAL A 222 -15.22 13.93 -8.77
C VAL A 222 -14.73 14.79 -9.93
N ILE A 223 -14.74 14.24 -11.13
CA ILE A 223 -14.49 15.01 -12.36
C ILE A 223 -15.82 15.67 -12.75
N GLY A 224 -15.93 16.98 -12.52
CA GLY A 224 -17.10 17.79 -12.83
C GLY A 224 -17.14 18.26 -14.29
N ASP A 225 -15.97 18.59 -14.84
CA ASP A 225 -15.81 19.00 -16.25
C ASP A 225 -14.58 18.32 -16.84
N LEU A 226 -14.81 17.22 -17.57
CA LEU A 226 -13.74 16.44 -18.19
C LEU A 226 -12.97 17.24 -19.26
N PRO A 227 -13.61 17.94 -20.22
CA PRO A 227 -12.89 18.83 -21.13
C PRO A 227 -11.98 19.84 -20.45
N GLN A 228 -12.46 20.52 -19.40
CA GLN A 228 -11.67 21.50 -18.65
C GLN A 228 -10.48 20.84 -17.95
N LEU A 229 -10.68 19.69 -17.30
CA LEU A 229 -9.61 18.90 -16.71
C LEU A 229 -8.56 18.51 -17.75
N LEU A 230 -8.96 17.93 -18.89
CA LEU A 230 -8.01 17.53 -19.94
C LEU A 230 -7.22 18.72 -20.52
N SER A 231 -7.83 19.92 -20.53
CA SER A 231 -7.17 21.14 -21.02
C SER A 231 -6.21 21.78 -20.01
N THR A 232 -6.39 21.52 -18.71
CA THR A 232 -5.61 22.15 -17.62
C THR A 232 -4.68 21.19 -16.89
N ASP A 233 -4.86 19.88 -17.04
CA ASP A 233 -4.00 18.87 -16.42
C ASP A 233 -2.62 18.87 -17.08
N TYR A 234 -1.61 19.21 -16.27
CA TYR A 234 -0.24 19.37 -16.71
C TYR A 234 0.34 18.15 -17.42
N TYR A 235 -0.06 16.93 -17.05
CA TYR A 235 0.46 15.68 -17.63
C TYR A 235 -0.37 15.19 -18.81
N LEU A 236 -1.64 15.61 -18.94
CA LEU A 236 -2.53 15.22 -20.04
C LEU A 236 -2.54 16.21 -21.20
N GLN A 237 -2.08 17.44 -21.01
CA GLN A 237 -1.93 18.42 -22.09
C GLN A 237 -1.04 17.90 -23.22
N GLY A 238 -1.60 17.84 -24.43
CA GLY A 238 -0.90 17.34 -25.61
C GLY A 238 -0.70 15.82 -25.65
N PHE A 239 -1.25 15.09 -24.67
CA PHE A 239 -1.13 13.63 -24.60
C PHE A 239 -1.91 12.95 -25.73
N GLN A 240 -1.23 12.07 -26.45
CA GLN A 240 -1.84 11.14 -27.39
C GLN A 240 -1.36 9.73 -27.03
N PRO A 241 -2.26 8.87 -26.50
CA PRO A 241 -1.88 7.51 -26.16
C PRO A 241 -1.50 6.76 -27.44
N SER A 242 -0.43 5.96 -27.38
CA SER A 242 -0.14 5.00 -28.44
C SER A 242 -1.23 3.92 -28.49
N SER A 243 -1.34 3.19 -29.60
CA SER A 243 -2.34 2.13 -29.76
C SER A 243 -2.19 0.97 -28.77
N VAL A 244 -1.04 0.84 -28.10
CA VAL A 244 -0.80 -0.19 -27.07
C VAL A 244 -1.08 0.30 -25.65
N CYS A 245 -1.36 1.61 -25.49
CA CYS A 245 -1.62 2.24 -24.20
C CYS A 245 -3.13 2.41 -23.96
N LEU A 246 -3.53 2.46 -22.69
CA LEU A 246 -4.92 2.77 -22.34
C LEU A 246 -5.20 4.26 -22.58
N ASP A 247 -6.37 4.58 -23.17
CA ASP A 247 -6.80 5.97 -23.33
C ASP A 247 -7.38 6.52 -22.03
N ILE A 248 -6.48 6.95 -21.15
CA ILE A 248 -6.81 7.50 -19.83
C ILE A 248 -7.54 8.84 -19.88
N ARG A 249 -7.65 9.49 -21.04
CA ARG A 249 -8.38 10.76 -21.16
C ARG A 249 -9.88 10.57 -20.94
N LYS A 250 -10.37 9.34 -21.04
CA LYS A 250 -11.79 9.00 -20.79
C LYS A 250 -12.12 8.92 -19.30
N SER A 251 -11.11 8.64 -18.47
CA SER A 251 -11.22 8.54 -17.03
C SER A 251 -9.84 8.83 -16.45
N PRO A 252 -9.44 10.11 -16.37
CA PRO A 252 -8.16 10.48 -15.83
C PRO A 252 -8.13 10.24 -14.32
N MET A 253 -6.96 9.87 -13.82
CA MET A 253 -6.74 9.73 -12.39
C MET A 253 -6.65 11.10 -11.73
N ILE A 254 -7.29 11.24 -10.57
CA ILE A 254 -7.19 12.44 -9.74
C ILE A 254 -6.76 12.07 -8.32
N TYR A 255 -6.31 13.05 -7.55
CA TYR A 255 -6.11 12.84 -6.13
C TYR A 255 -7.48 12.65 -5.46
N ASP A 256 -7.62 11.61 -4.66
CA ASP A 256 -8.75 11.47 -3.74
C ASP A 256 -8.21 10.95 -2.40
N TYR A 257 -8.69 11.52 -1.29
CA TYR A 257 -8.29 11.04 0.02
C TYR A 257 -8.82 9.62 0.21
N GLY A 258 -8.00 8.70 0.70
CA GLY A 258 -8.39 7.28 0.80
C GLY A 258 -8.44 6.53 -0.54
N GLY A 259 -8.26 7.21 -1.69
CA GLY A 259 -8.20 6.56 -2.99
C GLY A 259 -7.04 5.57 -3.08
N LYS A 260 -7.31 4.31 -3.43
CA LYS A 260 -6.32 3.25 -3.58
C LYS A 260 -6.48 2.57 -4.94
N PRO A 261 -5.39 2.10 -5.59
CA PRO A 261 -5.53 1.22 -6.74
C PRO A 261 -6.22 -0.09 -6.33
N SER A 262 -7.00 -0.65 -7.25
CA SER A 262 -7.61 -1.95 -7.03
C SER A 262 -6.55 -3.05 -6.97
N ALA A 263 -6.72 -3.97 -6.02
CA ALA A 263 -5.95 -5.19 -5.89
C ALA A 263 -6.91 -6.32 -5.50
N THR A 264 -6.62 -7.53 -5.98
CA THR A 264 -7.37 -8.74 -5.63
C THR A 264 -6.68 -9.51 -4.51
N SER A 265 -7.33 -10.55 -4.02
CA SER A 265 -6.81 -11.46 -2.99
C SER A 265 -5.65 -12.35 -3.44
N MET A 266 -5.35 -12.38 -4.75
CA MET A 266 -4.24 -13.17 -5.27
C MET A 266 -2.91 -12.56 -4.85
N SER A 267 -1.97 -13.40 -4.38
CA SER A 267 -0.60 -12.99 -4.05
C SER A 267 0.16 -12.37 -5.23
N THR A 268 -0.27 -12.66 -6.46
CA THR A 268 0.27 -12.12 -7.71
C THR A 268 -0.63 -11.05 -8.35
N SER A 269 -1.65 -10.57 -7.64
CA SER A 269 -2.54 -9.55 -8.16
C SER A 269 -1.75 -8.33 -8.62
N PRO A 270 -2.00 -7.79 -9.83
CA PRO A 270 -1.47 -6.50 -10.18
C PRO A 270 -2.16 -5.40 -9.35
N LEU A 271 -1.52 -4.23 -9.28
CA LEU A 271 -2.17 -2.99 -8.85
C LEU A 271 -2.84 -2.35 -10.07
N ASN A 272 -4.13 -2.06 -9.97
CA ASN A 272 -4.91 -1.51 -11.06
C ASN A 272 -5.37 -0.08 -10.74
N PHE A 273 -4.69 0.89 -11.35
CA PHE A 273 -5.04 2.30 -11.29
C PHE A 273 -6.27 2.69 -12.12
N PHE A 274 -6.76 1.77 -12.97
CA PHE A 274 -7.85 1.99 -13.92
C PHE A 274 -9.14 1.30 -13.50
N LYS A 275 -9.19 0.81 -12.27
CA LYS A 275 -10.38 0.29 -11.61
C LYS A 275 -10.47 0.94 -10.24
N ASP A 276 -11.58 1.59 -9.98
CA ASP A 276 -11.89 2.14 -8.67
C ASP A 276 -12.00 1.01 -7.62
N ALA A 277 -11.43 1.26 -6.45
CA ALA A 277 -11.41 0.37 -5.29
C ALA A 277 -11.66 1.12 -3.98
N GLY A 278 -12.07 2.39 -4.06
CA GLY A 278 -12.27 3.27 -2.91
C GLY A 278 -13.67 3.20 -2.32
N ASP A 279 -13.81 3.84 -1.16
CA ASP A 279 -15.03 3.97 -0.34
C ASP A 279 -15.85 5.23 -0.66
N GLY A 280 -15.26 6.19 -1.39
CA GLY A 280 -15.80 7.54 -1.49
C GLY A 280 -16.45 7.92 -2.80
N THR A 281 -15.90 7.56 -3.96
CA THR A 281 -16.34 8.13 -5.25
C THR A 281 -16.12 7.15 -6.38
N SER A 282 -16.84 7.29 -7.51
CA SER A 282 -16.67 6.41 -8.68
C SER A 282 -15.49 6.81 -9.58
N VAL A 283 -14.63 7.72 -9.11
CA VAL A 283 -13.48 8.18 -9.89
C VAL A 283 -12.25 7.35 -9.59
N LEU A 284 -11.31 7.35 -10.53
CA LEU A 284 -10.00 6.75 -10.31
C LEU A 284 -9.19 7.66 -9.35
N GLY A 285 -9.32 7.39 -8.06
CA GLY A 285 -8.64 8.13 -6.99
C GLY A 285 -7.32 7.48 -6.58
N ILE A 286 -6.33 8.30 -6.25
CA ILE A 286 -5.10 7.85 -5.59
C ILE A 286 -4.70 8.82 -4.47
N ASP A 287 -4.45 8.27 -3.28
CA ASP A 287 -3.95 9.03 -2.14
C ASP A 287 -2.41 8.98 -2.04
N CYS A 288 -1.86 9.78 -1.13
CA CYS A 288 -0.42 9.87 -0.90
C CYS A 288 0.22 8.51 -0.57
N SER A 289 -0.41 7.73 0.31
CA SER A 289 0.15 6.49 0.81
C SER A 289 0.01 5.32 -0.16
N GLY A 290 -1.06 5.29 -0.95
CA GLY A 290 -1.28 4.35 -2.04
C GLY A 290 -0.28 4.55 -3.18
N TYR A 291 0.08 5.81 -3.47
CA TYR A 291 1.17 6.11 -4.41
C TYR A 291 2.52 5.58 -3.92
N VAL A 292 2.92 5.93 -2.70
CA VAL A 292 4.21 5.51 -2.13
C VAL A 292 4.31 3.99 -2.04
N PHE A 293 3.25 3.31 -1.60
CA PHE A 293 3.20 1.85 -1.60
C PHE A 293 3.38 1.28 -3.00
N SER A 294 2.65 1.80 -3.99
CA SER A 294 2.70 1.30 -5.37
C SER A 294 4.09 1.48 -5.98
N ALA A 295 4.77 2.57 -5.66
CA ALA A 295 6.16 2.80 -6.06
C ALA A 295 7.11 1.74 -5.50
N ILE A 296 7.03 1.46 -4.19
CA ILE A 296 7.85 0.43 -3.52
C ILE A 296 7.58 -0.95 -4.13
N ALA A 297 6.30 -1.32 -4.22
CA ALA A 297 5.85 -2.63 -4.69
C ALA A 297 6.24 -2.90 -6.15
N SER A 298 6.05 -1.91 -7.04
CA SER A 298 6.36 -2.02 -8.47
C SER A 298 7.86 -1.97 -8.79
N ALA A 299 8.68 -1.51 -7.84
CA ALA A 299 10.13 -1.60 -7.88
C ALA A 299 10.68 -2.97 -7.42
N GLY A 300 9.83 -3.86 -6.89
CA GLY A 300 10.27 -5.14 -6.34
C GLY A 300 10.98 -5.01 -5.00
N LEU A 301 10.54 -4.08 -4.16
CA LEU A 301 11.08 -3.87 -2.82
C LEU A 301 10.09 -4.42 -1.79
N ASN A 302 10.58 -5.21 -0.84
CA ASN A 302 9.78 -5.70 0.29
C ASN A 302 9.71 -4.64 1.39
N LEU A 303 8.64 -4.66 2.18
CA LEU A 303 8.55 -3.81 3.38
C LEU A 303 9.12 -4.50 4.62
N ASP A 304 9.14 -5.82 4.66
CA ASP A 304 9.75 -6.62 5.74
C ASP A 304 10.46 -7.83 5.12
N PRO A 305 11.67 -8.19 5.56
CA PRO A 305 12.42 -9.28 4.96
C PRO A 305 11.82 -10.67 5.22
N LYS A 306 10.85 -10.78 6.14
CA LYS A 306 10.17 -12.03 6.48
C LYS A 306 8.78 -12.15 5.86
N LYS A 307 8.33 -11.14 5.12
CA LYS A 307 7.00 -11.11 4.50
C LYS A 307 7.13 -10.92 3.00
N ASN A 308 6.37 -11.71 2.26
CA ASN A 308 6.21 -11.48 0.84
C ASN A 308 5.35 -10.24 0.62
N MET A 309 5.78 -9.36 -0.29
CA MET A 309 4.95 -8.24 -0.72
C MET A 309 3.67 -8.75 -1.41
N LYS A 310 2.51 -8.20 -1.03
CA LYS A 310 1.21 -8.46 -1.67
C LYS A 310 0.58 -7.15 -2.11
N ALA A 311 -0.08 -7.11 -3.27
CA ALA A 311 -0.68 -5.88 -3.79
C ALA A 311 -1.77 -5.32 -2.86
N ILE A 312 -2.50 -6.21 -2.19
CA ILE A 312 -3.58 -5.86 -1.26
C ILE A 312 -3.10 -5.04 -0.05
N PHE A 313 -1.80 -5.05 0.27
CA PHE A 313 -1.24 -4.21 1.34
C PHE A 313 -1.40 -2.71 1.09
N VAL A 314 -1.67 -2.31 -0.16
CA VAL A 314 -2.02 -0.91 -0.50
C VAL A 314 -3.23 -0.39 0.29
N GLN A 315 -4.13 -1.29 0.72
CA GLN A 315 -5.34 -0.97 1.48
C GLN A 315 -5.05 -0.77 2.97
N GLY A 316 -3.96 -1.34 3.49
CA GLY A 316 -3.65 -1.33 4.94
C GLY A 316 -2.57 -0.32 5.35
N ILE A 317 -1.77 0.18 4.42
CA ILE A 317 -0.64 1.06 4.73
C ILE A 317 -1.03 2.51 4.50
N GLY A 318 -1.40 3.18 5.60
CA GLY A 318 -1.65 4.62 5.64
C GLY A 318 -0.38 5.46 5.86
N SER A 319 -0.48 6.78 5.68
CA SER A 319 0.67 7.70 5.81
C SER A 319 1.34 7.64 7.20
N ARG A 320 0.56 7.40 8.26
CA ARG A 320 1.06 7.29 9.65
C ARG A 320 2.01 6.11 9.84
N ALA A 321 1.87 5.03 9.08
CA ALA A 321 2.74 3.87 9.20
C ALA A 321 4.20 4.23 8.88
N TYR A 322 4.41 5.20 7.98
CA TYR A 322 5.74 5.67 7.59
C TYR A 322 6.42 6.59 8.61
N LEU A 323 5.72 7.03 9.66
CA LEU A 323 6.34 7.78 10.77
C LEU A 323 7.22 6.90 11.65
N ASP A 324 6.88 5.62 11.75
CA ASP A 324 7.63 4.65 12.54
C ASP A 324 7.62 3.28 11.86
N PRO A 325 8.25 3.16 10.68
CA PRO A 325 8.08 2.00 9.81
C PRO A 325 8.48 0.68 10.49
N GLU A 326 9.57 0.68 11.26
CA GLU A 326 10.09 -0.52 11.94
C GLU A 326 9.07 -1.12 12.92
N ASN A 327 8.40 -0.27 13.70
CA ASN A 327 7.36 -0.69 14.64
C ASN A 327 6.01 -0.98 13.97
N ASN A 328 5.81 -0.51 12.74
CA ASN A 328 4.63 -0.76 11.92
C ASN A 328 4.83 -1.91 10.92
N GLY A 329 5.78 -2.82 11.19
CA GLY A 329 6.00 -4.02 10.39
C GLY A 329 6.59 -3.77 9.00
N MET A 330 7.24 -2.62 8.81
CA MET A 330 7.95 -2.22 7.60
C MET A 330 9.46 -2.11 7.87
N SER A 331 10.06 -3.15 8.43
CA SER A 331 11.45 -3.15 8.89
C SER A 331 12.51 -2.96 7.79
N CYS A 332 12.15 -3.10 6.51
CA CYS A 332 13.01 -2.73 5.37
C CYS A 332 13.09 -1.21 5.14
N LEU A 333 12.26 -0.41 5.80
CA LEU A 333 12.38 1.04 5.86
C LEU A 333 12.94 1.43 7.24
N ARG A 334 14.04 2.19 7.25
CA ARG A 334 14.67 2.67 8.49
C ARG A 334 14.66 4.18 8.57
N LYS A 335 14.64 4.71 9.79
CA LYS A 335 14.86 6.14 10.03
C LYS A 335 16.25 6.54 9.52
N VAL A 336 16.34 7.71 8.91
CA VAL A 336 17.60 8.18 8.33
C VAL A 336 18.40 8.97 9.36
N GLU A 337 19.65 8.58 9.53
CA GLU A 337 20.69 9.38 10.18
C GLU A 337 21.32 10.31 9.13
N MET A 338 21.43 11.60 9.46
CA MET A 338 21.94 12.64 8.56
C MET A 338 22.91 13.57 9.30
N GLY A 339 23.79 14.24 8.56
CA GLY A 339 24.81 15.14 9.09
C GLY A 339 26.07 15.10 8.23
N VAL A 340 27.19 14.77 8.85
CA VAL A 340 28.51 14.58 8.21
C VAL A 340 28.48 13.41 7.23
N SER A 341 27.80 12.30 7.55
CA SER A 341 27.75 11.11 6.68
C SER A 341 26.82 11.28 5.47
N GLY A 342 26.03 12.35 5.41
CA GLY A 342 25.23 12.72 4.26
C GLY A 342 23.92 13.41 4.59
N THR A 343 23.16 13.71 3.55
CA THR A 343 21.88 14.43 3.60
C THR A 343 20.75 13.58 2.97
N LEU A 344 19.65 14.24 2.61
CA LEU A 344 18.59 13.70 1.76
C LEU A 344 19.17 12.98 0.54
N LYS A 345 18.57 11.84 0.19
CA LYS A 345 18.90 11.09 -1.02
C LYS A 345 17.64 10.84 -1.85
N PRO A 346 17.79 10.66 -3.17
CA PRO A 346 16.70 10.17 -4.00
C PRO A 346 16.19 8.83 -3.46
N GLY A 347 14.88 8.70 -3.38
CA GLY A 347 14.19 7.54 -2.81
C GLY A 347 13.87 7.61 -1.32
N ASP A 348 14.32 8.64 -0.60
CA ASP A 348 13.88 8.87 0.79
C ASP A 348 12.37 9.11 0.83
N ILE A 349 11.72 8.68 1.91
CA ILE A 349 10.28 8.88 2.16
C ILE A 349 10.13 9.85 3.32
N ALA A 350 9.40 10.95 3.12
CA ALA A 350 9.03 11.87 4.19
C ALA A 350 7.55 11.70 4.56
N ALA A 351 7.26 11.66 5.85
CA ALA A 351 5.92 11.42 6.36
C ALA A 351 5.54 12.38 7.50
N VAL A 352 4.26 12.77 7.54
CA VAL A 352 3.56 13.42 8.65
C VAL A 352 2.20 12.75 8.86
N PRO A 353 1.51 12.95 9.99
CA PRO A 353 0.13 12.51 10.13
C PRO A 353 -0.77 13.12 9.03
N GLY A 354 -1.26 12.25 8.15
CA GLY A 354 -2.13 12.59 7.03
C GLY A 354 -1.45 12.80 5.68
N HIS A 355 -0.10 12.79 5.58
CA HIS A 355 0.58 12.92 4.29
C HIS A 355 1.92 12.19 4.24
N VAL A 356 2.28 11.67 3.06
CA VAL A 356 3.57 11.01 2.80
C VAL A 356 3.99 11.22 1.34
N PHE A 357 5.28 11.38 1.08
CA PHE A 357 5.81 11.47 -0.29
C PHE A 357 7.23 10.91 -0.39
N MET A 358 7.70 10.76 -1.63
CA MET A 358 9.06 10.33 -1.94
C MET A 358 9.91 11.50 -2.45
N ILE A 359 11.20 11.51 -2.12
CA ILE A 359 12.19 12.38 -2.73
C ILE A 359 12.57 11.79 -4.09
N ASP A 360 12.19 12.45 -5.19
CA ASP A 360 12.48 11.97 -6.55
C ASP A 360 13.91 12.33 -6.98
N GLN A 361 14.32 13.58 -6.74
CA GLN A 361 15.64 14.10 -7.07
C GLN A 361 16.15 14.99 -5.95
N VAL A 362 17.47 15.04 -5.78
CA VAL A 362 18.15 15.98 -4.90
C VAL A 362 19.18 16.76 -5.72
N GLY A 363 19.23 18.06 -5.52
CA GLY A 363 20.27 18.92 -6.08
C GLY A 363 21.53 18.93 -5.23
N LEU A 364 22.36 19.95 -5.41
CA LEU A 364 23.69 20.03 -4.77
C LEU A 364 23.61 20.38 -3.28
N ASP A 365 22.58 21.12 -2.89
CA ASP A 365 22.34 21.55 -1.51
C ASP A 365 20.85 21.41 -1.17
N PRO A 366 20.34 20.17 -1.02
CA PRO A 366 18.90 19.93 -0.96
C PRO A 366 18.22 20.61 0.24
N LEU A 367 18.98 20.99 1.27
CA LEU A 367 18.45 21.65 2.47
C LEU A 367 19.01 23.08 2.66
N GLY A 368 19.73 23.64 1.69
CA GLY A 368 20.30 24.99 1.77
C GLY A 368 21.47 25.17 2.77
N ILE A 369 21.93 24.08 3.40
CA ILE A 369 22.90 24.08 4.51
C ILE A 369 24.32 24.48 4.05
N ASN A 370 24.68 24.22 2.80
CA ASN A 370 26.02 24.53 2.30
C ASN A 370 26.23 26.03 2.10
N SER A 371 25.16 26.77 1.86
CA SER A 371 25.21 28.24 1.72
C SER A 371 25.49 28.97 3.04
N VAL A 372 25.17 28.33 4.18
CA VAL A 372 25.30 28.92 5.52
C VAL A 372 26.78 29.05 5.94
N GLN A 373 27.21 30.29 6.19
CA GLN A 373 28.59 30.65 6.52
C GLN A 373 28.89 30.71 8.03
N LYS A 374 27.87 30.80 8.89
CA LYS A 374 28.02 30.87 10.35
C LYS A 374 26.93 30.05 11.04
N GLU A 375 27.26 29.41 12.15
CA GLU A 375 26.31 28.60 12.94
C GLU A 375 25.04 29.36 13.31
N LYS A 376 25.19 30.62 13.73
CA LYS A 376 24.05 31.49 14.07
C LYS A 376 23.07 31.74 12.90
N ASP A 377 23.52 31.57 11.66
CA ASP A 377 22.70 31.80 10.47
C ASP A 377 21.86 30.54 10.13
N CYS A 378 22.11 29.40 10.79
CA CYS A 378 21.34 28.17 10.62
C CYS A 378 19.85 28.37 10.91
N ASP A 379 19.50 29.17 11.92
CA ASP A 379 18.10 29.40 12.32
C ASP A 379 17.28 30.17 11.28
N HIS A 380 17.93 30.74 10.27
CA HIS A 380 17.31 31.45 9.15
C HIS A 380 17.05 30.57 7.92
N LEU A 381 17.41 29.28 7.96
CA LEU A 381 17.11 28.35 6.86
C LEU A 381 15.59 28.18 6.70
N THR A 382 15.14 28.41 5.47
CA THR A 382 13.75 28.27 5.05
C THR A 382 13.64 27.45 3.77
N SER A 383 12.43 26.98 3.48
CA SER A 383 12.13 26.08 2.36
C SER A 383 12.35 26.68 0.96
N ASP A 384 12.47 28.00 0.84
CA ASP A 384 12.81 28.71 -0.40
C ASP A 384 14.22 28.37 -0.93
N GLN A 385 15.11 27.92 -0.05
CA GLN A 385 16.49 27.53 -0.37
C GLN A 385 16.62 26.03 -0.68
N PHE A 386 15.55 25.26 -0.59
CA PHE A 386 15.62 23.82 -0.78
C PHE A 386 15.69 23.45 -2.27
N ASP A 387 16.64 22.57 -2.58
CA ASP A 387 16.95 22.12 -3.93
C ASP A 387 16.70 20.62 -4.06
N PHE A 388 15.43 20.23 -4.02
CA PHE A 388 15.00 18.85 -4.28
C PHE A 388 13.61 18.80 -4.91
N VAL A 389 13.32 17.67 -5.55
CA VAL A 389 12.02 17.38 -6.18
C VAL A 389 11.35 16.27 -5.40
N ILE A 390 10.06 16.43 -5.14
CA ILE A 390 9.22 15.41 -4.52
C ILE A 390 8.37 14.73 -5.57
N ALA A 391 8.04 13.46 -5.36
CA ALA A 391 6.97 12.77 -6.07
C ALA A 391 5.88 12.35 -5.07
N GLN A 392 4.63 12.65 -5.38
CA GLN A 392 3.51 12.51 -4.46
C GLN A 392 2.17 12.32 -5.17
N SER A 393 1.13 12.09 -4.36
CA SER A 393 -0.26 12.36 -4.71
C SER A 393 -0.90 13.16 -3.57
N SER A 394 -1.46 14.33 -3.84
CA SER A 394 -1.97 15.24 -2.81
C SER A 394 -3.00 16.24 -3.36
N PRO A 395 -3.75 16.97 -2.51
CA PRO A 395 -4.73 17.95 -2.98
C PRO A 395 -4.11 19.22 -3.58
N THR A 396 -2.78 19.37 -3.54
CA THR A 396 -2.07 20.50 -4.15
C THR A 396 -2.32 20.60 -5.65
N LYS A 397 -2.14 21.79 -6.22
CA LYS A 397 -2.33 22.04 -7.67
C LYS A 397 -3.68 21.57 -8.20
N GLY A 398 -4.74 21.74 -7.41
CA GLY A 398 -6.13 21.44 -7.80
C GLY A 398 -6.54 19.98 -7.63
N GLY A 399 -5.71 19.14 -6.98
CA GLY A 399 -5.97 17.71 -6.85
C GLY A 399 -5.64 16.92 -8.11
N ILE A 400 -4.65 17.40 -8.89
CA ILE A 400 -3.96 16.58 -9.88
C ILE A 400 -3.49 15.30 -9.19
N GLY A 401 -3.58 14.15 -9.87
CA GLY A 401 -3.29 12.84 -9.27
C GLY A 401 -1.83 12.69 -8.83
N ILE A 402 -1.11 11.75 -9.42
CA ILE A 402 0.32 11.61 -9.14
C ILE A 402 1.06 12.79 -9.80
N ASN A 403 1.99 13.42 -9.09
CA ASN A 403 2.77 14.52 -9.63
C ASN A 403 4.18 14.60 -9.03
N ARG A 404 5.06 15.31 -9.73
CA ARG A 404 6.38 15.74 -9.27
C ARG A 404 6.36 17.26 -9.06
N SER A 405 6.89 17.74 -7.94
CA SER A 405 6.92 19.17 -7.61
C SER A 405 8.27 19.58 -7.03
N ALA A 406 8.71 20.80 -7.36
CA ALA A 406 9.85 21.41 -6.69
C ALA A 406 9.51 21.64 -5.21
N ALA A 407 10.39 21.23 -4.30
CA ALA A 407 10.13 21.28 -2.87
C ALA A 407 9.88 22.71 -2.36
N LYS A 408 10.66 23.69 -2.86
CA LYS A 408 10.51 25.11 -2.52
C LYS A 408 9.12 25.67 -2.82
N ASP A 409 8.47 25.15 -3.86
CA ASP A 409 7.13 25.59 -4.29
C ASP A 409 6.03 24.80 -3.57
N TYR A 410 6.25 23.50 -3.34
CA TYR A 410 5.28 22.63 -2.69
C TYR A 410 5.17 22.86 -1.17
N LEU A 411 6.30 22.98 -0.46
CA LEU A 411 6.28 23.01 1.01
C LEU A 411 5.40 24.15 1.59
N PRO A 412 5.37 25.37 1.01
CA PRO A 412 4.41 26.40 1.41
C PRO A 412 2.93 25.97 1.38
N GLU A 413 2.55 25.01 0.52
CA GLU A 413 1.19 24.46 0.44
C GLU A 413 0.91 23.39 1.53
N SER A 414 1.93 22.92 2.25
CA SER A 414 1.83 21.87 3.27
C SER A 414 2.56 22.24 4.57
N LEU A 415 1.87 22.95 5.46
CA LEU A 415 2.45 23.51 6.69
C LEU A 415 3.23 22.50 7.55
N LYS A 416 2.69 21.28 7.75
CA LYS A 416 3.35 20.25 8.56
C LYS A 416 4.65 19.76 7.92
N MET A 417 4.64 19.54 6.60
CA MET A 417 5.83 19.14 5.87
C MET A 417 6.87 20.26 5.87
N LYS A 418 6.45 21.51 5.62
CA LYS A 418 7.32 22.68 5.70
C LYS A 418 8.03 22.76 7.06
N VAL A 419 7.27 22.73 8.15
CA VAL A 419 7.83 22.79 9.51
C VAL A 419 8.80 21.62 9.75
N GLY A 420 8.45 20.41 9.31
CA GLY A 420 9.29 19.22 9.43
C GLY A 420 10.65 19.37 8.74
N PHE A 421 10.64 19.78 7.46
CA PHE A 421 11.87 19.97 6.68
C PHE A 421 12.68 21.18 7.13
N GLU A 422 12.05 22.31 7.46
CA GLU A 422 12.77 23.50 7.96
C GLU A 422 13.42 23.23 9.32
N THR A 423 12.74 22.49 10.20
CA THR A 423 13.33 22.06 11.49
C THR A 423 14.50 21.11 11.25
N THR A 424 14.31 20.14 10.35
CA THR A 424 15.38 19.22 9.92
C THR A 424 16.59 19.98 9.38
N ALA A 425 16.39 20.96 8.49
CA ALA A 425 17.48 21.75 7.91
C ALA A 425 18.26 22.53 8.97
N ARG A 426 17.56 23.18 9.91
CA ARG A 426 18.17 23.90 11.04
C ARG A 426 19.02 22.98 11.91
N GLU A 427 18.45 21.85 12.34
CA GLU A 427 19.15 20.88 13.20
C GLU A 427 20.39 20.30 12.51
N LEU A 428 20.29 19.95 11.23
CA LEU A 428 21.43 19.44 10.46
C LEU A 428 22.49 20.51 10.18
N CYS A 429 22.07 21.77 10.01
CA CYS A 429 23.00 22.89 9.90
C CYS A 429 23.80 23.08 11.18
N HIS A 430 23.16 23.07 12.36
CA HIS A 430 23.86 23.09 13.64
C HIS A 430 24.77 21.87 13.83
N ALA A 431 24.31 20.68 13.42
CA ALA A 431 25.10 19.45 13.48
C ALA A 431 26.36 19.48 12.61
N LYS A 432 26.32 20.13 11.44
CA LYS A 432 27.49 20.38 10.58
C LYS A 432 28.58 21.14 11.33
N TRP A 433 28.24 22.19 12.07
CA TRP A 433 29.20 22.97 12.88
C TRP A 433 29.78 22.16 14.04
N GLN A 434 29.03 21.18 14.52
CA GLN A 434 29.43 20.25 15.59
C GLN A 434 30.11 18.98 15.06
N ASN A 435 30.26 18.84 13.74
CA ASN A 435 30.82 17.67 13.06
C ASN A 435 30.21 16.34 13.56
N LYS A 436 28.87 16.29 13.64
CA LYS A 436 28.13 15.11 14.10
C LYS A 436 27.03 14.69 13.14
N ASP A 437 26.69 13.42 13.22
CA ASP A 437 25.45 12.89 12.65
C ASP A 437 24.32 12.93 13.69
N LEU A 438 23.09 13.00 13.21
CA LEU A 438 21.88 13.05 14.03
C LEU A 438 20.80 12.10 13.50
N PHE A 439 20.19 11.36 14.42
CA PHE A 439 18.83 10.86 14.25
C PHE A 439 17.87 11.98 14.59
N LEU A 440 17.31 12.61 13.56
CA LEU A 440 16.38 13.71 13.74
C LEU A 440 15.13 13.23 14.46
N ARG A 441 14.78 13.90 15.55
CA ARG A 441 13.55 13.69 16.30
C ARG A 441 12.70 14.95 16.13
N VAL A 442 11.89 14.97 15.08
CA VAL A 442 10.90 16.01 14.88
C VAL A 442 9.54 15.40 15.17
N ASP A 443 8.83 15.99 16.12
CA ASP A 443 7.50 15.51 16.48
C ASP A 443 6.61 15.48 15.23
N ASN A 444 5.98 14.33 14.98
CA ASN A 444 5.07 14.13 13.85
C ASN A 444 5.72 14.32 12.46
N PHE A 445 7.04 14.20 12.33
CA PHE A 445 7.73 14.20 11.04
C PHE A 445 8.85 13.16 11.03
N GLN A 446 8.91 12.35 9.97
CA GLN A 446 9.96 11.34 9.81
C GLN A 446 10.44 11.29 8.37
N ILE A 447 11.75 11.16 8.21
CA ILE A 447 12.36 10.73 6.94
C ILE A 447 12.87 9.30 7.10
N SER A 448 12.43 8.40 6.22
CA SER A 448 12.85 7.00 6.19
C SER A 448 13.47 6.64 4.85
N ARG A 449 14.31 5.60 4.85
CA ARG A 449 15.02 5.11 3.67
C ARG A 449 14.92 3.60 3.60
N HIS A 450 14.62 3.08 2.41
CA HIS A 450 14.65 1.65 2.16
C HIS A 450 16.08 1.11 2.25
N GLN A 451 16.27 -0.03 2.91
CA GLN A 451 17.60 -0.59 3.18
C GLN A 451 18.30 -1.14 1.93
N MET A 452 17.53 -1.52 0.90
CA MET A 452 18.04 -2.11 -0.35
C MET A 452 18.91 -3.37 -0.15
N SER A 453 18.80 -4.03 1.01
CA SER A 453 19.47 -5.30 1.26
C SER A 453 18.81 -6.41 0.43
N GLY A 454 19.54 -7.48 0.11
CA GLY A 454 18.99 -8.60 -0.66
C GLY A 454 17.74 -9.22 -0.03
N ALA A 455 17.64 -9.25 1.30
CA ALA A 455 16.45 -9.73 2.01
C ALA A 455 15.24 -8.79 1.86
N CYS A 456 15.48 -7.51 1.57
CA CYS A 456 14.46 -6.50 1.30
C CYS A 456 14.12 -6.37 -0.19
N LEU A 457 14.61 -7.27 -1.05
CA LEU A 457 14.19 -7.35 -2.45
C LEU A 457 13.15 -8.46 -2.57
N ALA A 458 12.03 -8.13 -3.22
CA ALA A 458 11.03 -9.11 -3.61
C ALA A 458 11.61 -10.01 -4.70
N SER A 459 11.21 -11.29 -4.71
CA SER A 459 11.56 -12.20 -5.80
C SER A 459 10.97 -11.73 -7.14
N LYS A 460 9.83 -11.05 -7.10
CA LYS A 460 9.17 -10.44 -8.26
C LYS A 460 8.53 -9.10 -7.87
N PRO A 461 8.69 -8.05 -8.69
CA PRO A 461 7.90 -6.83 -8.55
C PRO A 461 6.40 -7.09 -8.72
N ILE A 462 5.59 -6.30 -8.02
CA ILE A 462 4.15 -6.27 -8.28
C ILE A 462 3.90 -5.51 -9.58
N ALA A 463 3.27 -6.18 -10.54
CA ALA A 463 2.93 -5.57 -11.81
C ALA A 463 1.89 -4.46 -11.62
N LEU A 464 2.03 -3.38 -12.39
CA LEU A 464 0.98 -2.39 -12.55
C LEU A 464 0.19 -2.71 -13.81
N VAL A 465 -1.14 -2.68 -13.76
CA VAL A 465 -1.95 -2.79 -14.98
C VAL A 465 -1.53 -1.68 -15.94
N GLY A 466 -1.34 -2.01 -17.23
CA GLY A 466 -0.91 -1.04 -18.25
C GLY A 466 0.57 -0.68 -18.23
N GLU A 467 1.42 -1.29 -17.39
CA GLU A 467 2.86 -0.96 -17.33
C GLU A 467 3.62 -1.26 -18.64
N GLY A 468 3.07 -2.13 -19.49
CA GLY A 468 3.64 -2.41 -20.82
C GLY A 468 3.78 -1.15 -21.69
N CYS A 469 2.87 -0.18 -21.53
CA CYS A 469 2.90 1.12 -22.21
C CYS A 469 4.18 1.92 -21.91
N VAL A 470 4.75 1.77 -20.72
CA VAL A 470 5.92 2.51 -20.25
C VAL A 470 7.18 1.66 -20.10
N SER A 471 7.13 0.42 -20.59
CA SER A 471 8.26 -0.51 -20.50
C SER A 471 9.52 -0.03 -21.24
N SER A 472 9.37 0.86 -22.22
CA SER A 472 10.46 1.44 -22.99
C SER A 472 10.91 2.84 -22.51
N CYS A 473 10.33 3.38 -21.44
CA CYS A 473 10.71 4.70 -20.95
C CYS A 473 12.10 4.68 -20.33
N SER A 474 12.80 5.82 -20.40
CA SER A 474 14.02 6.04 -19.63
C SER A 474 13.63 6.51 -18.23
N PHE A 475 14.11 5.81 -17.19
CA PHE A 475 13.73 6.04 -15.80
C PHE A 475 14.86 6.63 -14.95
#